data_AF-A0A7V0TTC9-F1
#
_entry.id   AF-A0A7V0TTC9-F1
#
_cell.length_a   1.000
_cell.length_b   1.000
_cell.length_c   1.000
_cell.angle_alpha   90.00
_cell.angle_beta   90.00
_cell.angle_gamma   90.00
#
_symmetry.space_group_name_H-M   'P 1'
#
loop_
_entity.id
_entity.type
_entity.pdbx_description
1 polymer ?
#
loop_
_entity_poly.entity_id
_entity_poly.type
_entity_poly.pdbx_seq_one_letter_code
_entity_poly.pdbx_strand_id
1 'polypeptide(L)'
;LTSFPSALTLLQRVRDEAHRFALRYHRQLKQKSDLKSALDEISDIGSKRKTALLKHFGSVKKVKSASLEDLQDVPGISKKLAQKIYQVLR
;
A
#
# COMPACT_ATOMS: atom_id res chain seq x y z
N LEU A 1 21.34 -39.29 -21.28
CA LEU A 1 21.57 -38.39 -20.10
C LEU A 1 20.24 -37.86 -19.61
N THR A 2 19.34 -38.78 -19.29
CA THR A 2 17.98 -38.53 -18.90
C THR A 2 17.87 -38.52 -17.38
N SER A 3 17.07 -37.58 -16.89
CA SER A 3 16.24 -37.74 -15.70
C SER A 3 16.75 -37.22 -14.33
N PHE A 4 16.92 -35.90 -14.21
CA PHE A 4 16.62 -35.20 -12.94
C PHE A 4 15.46 -34.18 -13.04
N PRO A 5 14.37 -34.42 -13.81
CA PRO A 5 13.30 -33.45 -13.99
C PRO A 5 12.63 -33.09 -12.67
N SER A 6 12.47 -34.06 -11.76
CA SER A 6 11.83 -33.82 -10.47
C SER A 6 12.68 -32.93 -9.55
N ALA A 7 13.98 -33.25 -9.41
CA ALA A 7 14.89 -32.46 -8.59
C ALA A 7 15.10 -31.04 -9.14
N LEU A 8 15.23 -30.89 -10.46
CA LEU A 8 15.33 -29.58 -11.10
C LEU A 8 14.04 -28.76 -10.97
N THR A 9 12.87 -29.38 -11.14
CA THR A 9 11.57 -28.71 -10.97
C THR A 9 11.36 -28.27 -9.51
N LEU A 10 11.80 -29.07 -8.54
CA LEU A 10 11.76 -28.69 -7.13
C LEU A 10 12.62 -27.44 -6.87
N LEU A 11 13.86 -27.42 -7.35
CA LEU A 11 14.75 -26.26 -7.22
C LEU A 11 14.18 -25.01 -7.90
N GLN A 12 13.58 -25.16 -9.09
CA GLN A 12 12.90 -24.06 -9.78
C GLN A 12 11.74 -23.51 -8.94
N ARG A 13 10.88 -24.36 -8.38
CA ARG A 13 9.79 -23.92 -7.49
C ARG A 13 10.28 -23.17 -6.27
N VAL A 14 11.34 -23.66 -5.62
CA VAL A 14 11.95 -22.98 -4.46
C VAL A 14 12.47 -21.60 -4.86
N ARG A 15 13.16 -21.50 -6.00
CA ARG A 15 13.63 -20.22 -6.54
C ARG A 15 12.49 -19.27 -6.83
N ASP A 16 11.44 -19.75 -7.48
CA ASP A 16 10.30 -18.93 -7.89
C ASP A 16 9.51 -18.43 -6.67
N GLU A 17 9.35 -19.26 -5.63
CA GLU A 17 8.76 -18.83 -4.35
C GLU A 17 9.66 -17.85 -3.59
N ALA A 18 10.97 -18.06 -3.58
CA ALA A 18 11.92 -17.09 -2.98
C ALA A 18 11.84 -15.74 -3.70
N HIS A 19 11.78 -15.74 -5.04
CA HIS A 19 11.64 -14.53 -5.84
C HIS A 19 10.29 -13.85 -5.61
N ARG A 20 9.20 -14.61 -5.60
CA ARG A 20 7.85 -14.12 -5.28
C ARG A 20 7.80 -13.49 -3.88
N PHE A 21 8.39 -14.16 -2.89
CA PHE A 21 8.45 -13.67 -1.51
C PHE A 21 9.23 -12.35 -1.43
N ALA A 22 10.41 -12.28 -2.03
CA ALA A 22 11.23 -11.07 -2.06
C ALA A 22 10.49 -9.89 -2.72
N LEU A 23 9.86 -10.12 -3.88
CA LEU A 23 9.06 -9.10 -4.57
C LEU A 23 7.88 -8.62 -3.72
N ARG A 24 7.15 -9.55 -3.10
CA ARG A 24 6.02 -9.21 -2.21
C ARG A 24 6.48 -8.40 -1.01
N TYR A 25 7.59 -8.79 -0.38
CA TYR A 25 8.14 -8.10 0.77
C TYR A 25 8.61 -6.68 0.43
N HIS A 26 9.37 -6.51 -0.66
CA HIS A 26 9.77 -5.18 -1.13
C HIS A 26 8.58 -4.30 -1.50
N ARG A 27 7.54 -4.85 -2.13
CA ARG A 27 6.29 -4.12 -2.38
C ARG A 27 5.64 -3.68 -1.08
N GLN A 28 5.59 -4.54 -0.06
CA GLN A 28 5.03 -4.20 1.25
C GLN A 28 5.86 -3.11 1.97
N LEU A 29 7.19 -3.20 1.92
CA LEU A 29 8.08 -2.17 2.49
C LEU A 29 7.93 -0.82 1.79
N LYS A 30 7.93 -0.81 0.45
CA LYS A 30 7.72 0.41 -0.33
C LYS A 30 6.35 1.01 -0.04
N GLN A 31 5.31 0.18 -0.02
CA GLN A 31 3.96 0.62 0.32
C GLN A 31 3.94 1.30 1.69
N LYS A 32 4.60 0.74 2.73
CA LYS A 32 4.76 1.34 4.06
C LYS A 32 5.52 2.68 4.05
N SER A 33 6.59 2.79 3.27
CA SER A 33 7.39 4.02 3.14
C SER A 33 6.61 5.13 2.45
N ASP A 34 5.90 4.81 1.37
CA ASP A 34 5.03 5.75 0.66
C ASP A 34 3.89 6.26 1.57
N LEU A 35 3.42 5.44 2.54
CA LEU A 35 2.41 5.90 3.52
C LEU A 35 2.93 7.04 4.39
N LYS A 36 4.21 6.96 4.75
CA LYS A 36 4.86 7.94 5.62
C LYS A 36 5.04 9.23 4.85
N SER A 37 5.59 9.20 3.65
CA SER A 37 5.88 10.42 2.88
C SER A 37 4.63 11.24 2.52
N ALA A 38 3.60 10.63 1.94
CA ALA A 38 2.53 11.40 1.30
C ALA A 38 1.48 11.97 2.27
N LEU A 39 1.24 11.29 3.40
CA LEU A 39 0.29 11.76 4.41
C LEU A 39 0.98 12.58 5.51
N ASP A 40 2.31 12.50 5.67
CA ASP A 40 3.07 13.34 6.61
C ASP A 40 3.16 14.80 6.14
N GLU A 41 3.13 15.06 4.84
CA GLU A 41 3.11 16.43 4.28
C GLU A 41 1.84 17.22 4.63
N ILE A 42 0.75 16.53 5.00
CA ILE A 42 -0.51 17.16 5.37
C ILE A 42 -0.49 17.50 6.86
N SER A 43 -0.15 18.76 7.17
CA SER A 43 -0.04 19.34 8.53
C SER A 43 -1.16 18.95 9.50
N ASP A 44 -2.39 18.80 9.00
CA ASP A 44 -3.60 18.63 9.82
C ASP A 44 -4.02 17.15 9.98
N ILE A 45 -3.21 16.23 9.47
CA ILE A 45 -3.43 14.78 9.54
C ILE A 45 -2.50 14.15 10.58
N GLY A 46 -3.02 14.01 11.80
CA GLY A 46 -2.38 13.23 12.86
C GLY A 46 -2.46 11.72 12.63
N SER A 47 -1.70 10.96 13.44
CA SER A 47 -1.59 9.49 13.38
C SER A 47 -2.95 8.76 13.40
N LYS A 48 -3.93 9.27 14.16
CA LYS A 48 -5.29 8.71 14.22
C LYS A 48 -5.99 8.72 12.87
N ARG A 49 -5.97 9.86 12.15
CA ARG A 49 -6.62 10.01 10.84
C ARG A 49 -5.88 9.21 9.76
N LYS A 50 -4.55 9.16 9.81
CA LYS A 50 -3.75 8.26 8.95
C LYS A 50 -4.18 6.80 9.12
N THR A 51 -4.27 6.36 10.37
CA THR A 51 -4.67 5.00 10.69
C THR A 51 -6.10 4.71 10.22
N ALA A 52 -7.03 5.66 10.34
CA ALA A 52 -8.40 5.52 9.83
C ALA A 52 -8.43 5.36 8.30
N LEU A 53 -7.74 6.25 7.57
CA LEU A 53 -7.62 6.16 6.10
C LEU A 53 -7.00 4.82 5.68
N LEU A 54 -5.96 4.36 6.38
CA LEU A 54 -5.31 3.09 6.07
C LEU A 54 -6.18 1.89 6.41
N LYS A 55 -6.95 1.93 7.51
CA LYS A 55 -7.92 0.87 7.82
C LYS A 55 -9.03 0.80 6.78
N HIS A 56 -9.49 1.96 6.28
CA HIS A 56 -10.55 2.03 5.29
C HIS A 56 -10.08 1.57 3.90
N PHE A 57 -8.98 2.12 3.40
CA PHE A 57 -8.51 1.88 2.04
C PHE A 57 -7.47 0.75 1.92
N GLY A 58 -6.82 0.35 3.01
CA GLY A 58 -5.79 -0.68 3.05
C GLY A 58 -4.40 -0.25 2.56
N SER A 59 -4.27 0.81 1.75
CA SER A 59 -2.97 1.33 1.32
C SER A 59 -3.02 2.77 0.83
N VAL A 60 -1.92 3.53 0.93
CA VAL A 60 -1.86 4.90 0.39
C VAL A 60 -2.05 4.95 -1.12
N LYS A 61 -1.64 3.93 -1.88
CA LYS A 61 -1.95 3.88 -3.32
C LYS A 61 -3.47 3.91 -3.56
N LYS A 62 -4.24 3.19 -2.74
CA LYS A 62 -5.71 3.19 -2.79
C LYS A 62 -6.31 4.51 -2.29
N VAL A 63 -5.71 5.14 -1.28
CA VAL A 63 -6.09 6.51 -0.85
C VAL A 63 -5.85 7.52 -1.98
N LYS A 64 -4.72 7.41 -2.69
CA LYS A 64 -4.35 8.27 -3.84
C LYS A 64 -5.34 8.15 -4.99
N SER A 65 -5.89 6.95 -5.20
CA SER A 65 -6.90 6.69 -6.24
C SER A 65 -8.35 6.88 -5.78
N ALA A 66 -8.59 7.16 -4.50
CA ALA A 66 -9.94 7.30 -3.96
C ALA A 66 -10.63 8.55 -4.51
N SER A 67 -11.96 8.49 -4.63
CA SER A 67 -12.76 9.67 -4.95
C SER A 67 -12.81 10.64 -3.78
N LEU A 68 -13.26 11.86 -4.03
CA LEU A 68 -13.48 12.83 -2.95
C LEU A 68 -14.60 12.34 -2.01
N GLU A 69 -15.63 11.67 -2.54
CA GLU A 69 -16.69 11.07 -1.74
C GLU A 69 -16.13 9.98 -0.82
N ASP A 70 -15.35 9.04 -1.35
CA ASP A 70 -14.79 7.93 -0.55
C ASP A 70 -13.93 8.45 0.61
N LEU A 71 -13.18 9.54 0.39
CA LEU A 71 -12.35 10.15 1.44
C LEU A 71 -13.20 10.78 2.56
N GLN A 72 -14.39 11.27 2.24
CA GLN A 72 -15.34 11.82 3.21
C GLN A 72 -16.05 10.75 4.03
N ASP A 73 -16.22 9.55 3.46
CA ASP A 73 -16.84 8.41 4.16
C ASP A 73 -15.97 7.86 5.30
N VAL A 74 -14.68 8.23 5.33
CA VAL A 74 -13.78 7.79 6.40
C VAL A 74 -14.09 8.52 7.71
N PRO A 75 -14.36 7.77 8.81
CA PRO A 75 -14.67 8.37 10.11
C PRO A 75 -13.58 9.33 10.59
N GLY A 76 -13.98 10.56 10.91
CA GLY A 76 -13.09 11.61 11.42
C GLY A 76 -12.36 12.42 10.34
N ILE A 77 -12.69 12.23 9.06
CA ILE A 77 -12.29 13.10 7.95
C ILE A 77 -13.44 14.09 7.66
N SER A 78 -13.16 15.39 7.73
CA SER A 78 -14.12 16.42 7.34
C SER A 78 -14.04 16.70 5.84
N LYS A 79 -15.09 17.29 5.25
CA LYS A 79 -15.10 17.67 3.82
C LYS A 79 -13.89 18.52 3.40
N LYS A 80 -13.52 19.52 4.23
CA LYS A 80 -12.35 20.37 3.99
C LYS A 80 -11.05 19.55 4.00
N LEU A 81 -10.97 18.56 4.90
CA LEU A 81 -9.79 17.71 4.99
C LEU A 81 -9.72 16.71 3.83
N ALA A 82 -10.83 16.11 3.43
CA ALA A 82 -10.91 15.25 2.25
C ALA A 82 -10.47 15.99 0.98
N GLN A 83 -10.92 17.24 0.80
CA GLN A 83 -10.46 18.10 -0.30
C GLN A 83 -8.95 18.35 -0.25
N LYS A 84 -8.40 18.68 0.92
CA LYS A 84 -6.94 18.88 1.08
C LYS A 84 -6.16 17.61 0.75
N ILE A 85 -6.62 16.45 1.22
CA ILE A 85 -6.01 15.14 0.90
C ILE A 85 -6.04 14.90 -0.60
N TYR A 86 -7.20 15.08 -1.22
CA TYR A 86 -7.39 14.84 -2.64
C TYR A 86 -6.53 15.74 -3.53
N GLN A 87 -6.33 17.00 -3.11
CA GLN A 87 -5.45 17.94 -3.81
C GLN A 87 -3.97 17.61 -3.64
N VAL A 88 -3.53 17.25 -2.43
CA VAL A 88 -2.10 16.93 -2.16
C VAL A 88 -1.69 15.60 -2.79
N LEU A 89 -2.61 14.64 -2.85
CA LEU A 89 -2.33 13.30 -3.36
C LEU A 89 -2.52 13.16 -4.88
N ARG A 90 -2.82 14.22 -5.63
CA ARG A 90 -2.90 14.17 -7.10
C ARG A 90 -1.72 14.86 -7.74
#